data_AF-A0A3M7PE29-F1
#
_entry.id   AF-A0A3M7PE29-F1
#
_cell.length_a   1.000
_cell.length_b   1.000
_cell.length_c   1.000
_cell.angle_alpha   90.00
_cell.angle_beta   90.00
_cell.angle_gamma   90.00
#
_symmetry.space_group_name_H-M   'P 1'
#
loop_
_entity.id
_entity.type
_entity.pdbx_description
1 polymer ?
#
loop_
_entity_poly.entity_id
_entity_poly.type
_entity_poly.pdbx_seq_one_letter_code
_entity_poly.pdbx_strand_id
1 'polypeptide(L)'
;MGGIELKIFKSTNRLFCLKECVVQFYCHQALFDVKTKECFLFSGYSLDLEMMNQNRQLYMRIYEIYNKDLVYFSNKLNTYLPCPKGFKKFSKYPNSCYHISGLEKKFYDAKKYCEQIHSFLPRTKNTNERELVESFAKVNSHTWVDSFITGLDQEFKWGDGSSINATLYINNFGGNSTYLKQQALVLKEAKLLDAEEESKAMINSFYINSLRRNFKLKIT
;
A
#
# COMPACT_ATOMS: atom_id res chain seq x y z
N MET A 1 -12.76 -2.11 -19.83
CA MET A 1 -14.16 -1.74 -19.50
C MET A 1 -14.48 -2.28 -18.12
N GLY A 2 -14.28 -1.49 -17.06
CA GLY A 2 -14.66 -1.87 -15.70
C GLY A 2 -16.07 -1.39 -15.43
N GLY A 3 -17.06 -2.29 -15.58
CA GLY A 3 -18.44 -1.98 -15.24
C GLY A 3 -18.59 -1.76 -13.73
N ILE A 4 -19.22 -0.64 -13.37
CA ILE A 4 -19.76 -0.43 -12.03
C ILE A 4 -20.86 -1.48 -11.85
N GLU A 5 -20.69 -2.44 -10.93
CA GLU A 5 -21.77 -3.37 -10.60
C GLU A 5 -22.93 -2.62 -9.93
N LEU A 6 -23.96 -2.30 -10.73
CA LEU A 6 -25.16 -1.55 -10.32
C LEU A 6 -26.03 -2.26 -9.27
N LYS A 7 -25.67 -3.47 -8.81
CA LYS A 7 -26.44 -4.24 -7.82
C LYS A 7 -26.29 -3.75 -6.36
N ILE A 8 -25.42 -2.76 -6.09
CA ILE A 8 -25.09 -2.29 -4.72
C ILE A 8 -25.87 -1.01 -4.31
N PHE A 9 -26.56 -0.35 -5.25
CA PHE A 9 -27.15 0.99 -5.05
C PHE A 9 -28.57 0.99 -4.44
N LYS A 10 -28.74 0.41 -3.25
CA LYS A 10 -30.04 0.37 -2.54
C LYS A 10 -30.39 1.63 -1.71
N SER A 11 -29.56 2.69 -1.72
CA SER A 11 -29.76 3.87 -0.86
C SER A 11 -29.26 5.17 -1.49
N THR A 12 -30.05 6.24 -1.43
CA THR A 12 -29.71 7.58 -1.91
C THR A 12 -28.46 8.15 -1.22
N ASN A 13 -28.28 7.86 0.07
CA ASN A 13 -27.14 8.33 0.86
C ASN A 13 -25.83 7.69 0.40
N ARG A 14 -25.89 6.43 -0.07
CA ARG A 14 -24.76 5.72 -0.67
C ARG A 14 -24.34 6.36 -1.99
N LEU A 15 -25.33 6.68 -2.84
CA LEU A 15 -25.09 7.35 -4.12
C LEU A 15 -24.48 8.75 -3.92
N PHE A 16 -24.95 9.49 -2.91
CA PHE A 16 -24.39 10.79 -2.52
C PHE A 16 -22.92 10.65 -2.11
N CYS A 17 -22.59 9.68 -1.25
CA CYS A 17 -21.21 9.39 -0.83
C CYS A 17 -20.24 9.20 -2.00
N LEU A 18 -20.67 8.43 -3.01
CA LEU A 18 -19.88 8.18 -4.21
C LEU A 18 -19.77 9.43 -5.09
N LYS A 19 -20.88 10.15 -5.29
CA LYS A 19 -20.91 11.38 -6.07
C LYS A 19 -19.89 12.38 -5.54
N GLU A 20 -19.89 12.60 -4.24
CA GLU A 20 -18.97 13.53 -3.59
C GLU A 20 -17.50 13.13 -3.80
N CYS A 21 -17.19 11.84 -3.73
CA CYS A 21 -15.85 11.36 -4.03
C CYS A 21 -15.48 11.50 -5.53
N VAL A 22 -16.42 11.28 -6.46
CA VAL A 22 -16.17 11.48 -7.90
C VAL A 22 -15.84 12.95 -8.22
N VAL A 23 -16.47 13.89 -7.51
CA VAL A 23 -16.23 15.34 -7.69
C VAL A 23 -14.88 15.75 -7.12
N GLN A 24 -14.38 15.08 -6.08
CA GLN A 24 -13.08 15.36 -5.48
C GLN A 24 -11.96 14.65 -6.25
N PHE A 25 -11.17 15.41 -7.01
CA PHE A 25 -10.11 14.90 -7.91
C PHE A 25 -9.18 13.87 -7.27
N TYR A 26 -8.84 14.04 -6.00
CA TYR A 26 -7.92 13.18 -5.26
C TYR A 26 -8.60 11.96 -4.62
N CYS A 27 -9.93 11.86 -4.60
CA CYS A 27 -10.64 10.81 -3.89
C CYS A 27 -10.63 9.49 -4.67
N HIS A 28 -10.14 8.44 -4.03
CA HIS A 28 -10.00 7.09 -4.60
C HIS A 28 -10.87 6.06 -3.89
N GLN A 29 -11.25 6.31 -2.63
CA GLN A 29 -12.06 5.41 -1.85
C GLN A 29 -13.08 6.22 -1.04
N ALA A 30 -14.32 5.76 -1.02
CA ALA A 30 -15.38 6.29 -0.17
C ALA A 30 -15.81 5.21 0.83
N LEU A 31 -16.15 5.61 2.05
CA LEU A 31 -16.73 4.73 3.05
C LEU A 31 -18.01 5.38 3.55
N PHE A 32 -19.12 4.64 3.49
CA PHE A 32 -20.37 5.04 4.10
C PHE A 32 -20.61 4.22 5.36
N ASP A 33 -20.58 4.90 6.51
CA ASP A 33 -20.97 4.28 7.78
C ASP A 33 -22.50 4.29 7.89
N VAL A 34 -23.08 3.09 7.82
CA VAL A 34 -24.53 2.89 7.84
C VAL A 34 -25.16 3.29 9.18
N LYS A 35 -24.41 3.19 10.28
CA LYS A 35 -24.87 3.50 11.65
C LYS A 35 -24.89 5.00 11.89
N THR A 36 -23.78 5.68 11.61
CA THR A 36 -23.63 7.12 11.85
C THR A 36 -24.17 7.99 10.71
N LYS A 37 -24.48 7.38 9.56
CA LYS A 37 -24.83 8.08 8.30
C LYS A 37 -23.72 9.02 7.82
N GLU A 38 -22.47 8.72 8.18
CA GLU A 38 -21.31 9.51 7.80
C GLU A 38 -20.63 8.97 6.55
N CYS A 39 -20.13 9.89 5.73
CA CYS A 39 -19.31 9.61 4.56
C CYS A 39 -17.87 10.05 4.80
N PHE A 40 -16.95 9.13 4.50
CA PHE A 40 -15.53 9.34 4.62
C PHE A 40 -14.90 9.18 3.25
N LEU A 41 -14.17 10.22 2.81
CA LEU A 41 -13.52 10.27 1.52
C LEU A 41 -12.01 10.19 1.69
N PHE A 42 -11.37 9.27 0.98
CA PHE A 42 -9.96 9.01 1.09
C PHE A 42 -9.25 9.18 -0.26
N SER A 43 -8.15 9.92 -0.26
CA SER A 43 -7.23 9.90 -1.40
C SER A 43 -6.26 8.73 -1.31
N GLY A 44 -6.03 8.07 -2.43
CA GLY A 44 -4.93 7.12 -2.59
C GLY A 44 -3.56 7.82 -2.45
N TYR A 45 -2.48 7.05 -2.60
CA TYR A 45 -1.11 7.56 -2.40
C TYR A 45 -0.40 8.03 -3.67
N SER A 46 -0.79 7.54 -4.86
CA SER A 46 -0.10 7.92 -6.09
C SER A 46 -0.10 9.44 -6.22
N LEU A 47 1.07 10.05 -6.41
CA LEU A 47 1.23 11.49 -6.69
C LEU A 47 1.24 11.77 -8.19
N ASP A 48 1.13 10.73 -9.00
CA ASP A 48 1.11 10.82 -10.46
C ASP A 48 -0.29 11.23 -10.93
N LEU A 49 -0.40 12.51 -11.31
CA LEU A 49 -1.63 13.15 -11.79
C LEU A 49 -2.18 12.49 -13.08
N GLU A 50 -1.32 11.95 -13.93
CA GLU A 50 -1.75 11.27 -15.17
C GLU A 50 -2.38 9.92 -14.83
N MET A 51 -1.76 9.19 -13.92
CA MET A 51 -2.26 7.89 -13.47
C MET A 51 -3.55 8.01 -12.64
N MET A 52 -3.66 9.07 -11.80
CA MET A 52 -4.93 9.41 -11.11
C MET A 52 -6.07 9.69 -12.11
N ASN A 53 -5.78 10.33 -13.24
CA ASN A 53 -6.80 10.67 -14.24
C ASN A 53 -7.29 9.46 -15.04
N GLN A 54 -6.43 8.50 -15.36
CA GLN A 54 -6.81 7.30 -16.12
C GLN A 54 -7.63 6.29 -15.30
N ASN A 55 -7.42 6.23 -13.98
CA ASN A 55 -8.07 5.27 -13.08
C ASN A 55 -9.36 5.77 -12.40
N ARG A 56 -9.78 7.03 -12.66
CA ARG A 56 -10.87 7.72 -11.95
C ARG A 56 -12.21 6.96 -11.88
N GLN A 57 -12.51 6.12 -12.88
CA GLN A 57 -13.78 5.37 -13.00
C GLN A 57 -13.73 3.98 -12.31
N LEU A 58 -12.56 3.42 -12.00
CA LEU A 58 -12.38 1.99 -11.67
C LEU A 58 -12.32 1.66 -10.17
N TYR A 59 -12.05 2.64 -9.29
CA TYR A 59 -11.69 2.37 -7.89
C TYR A 59 -12.77 2.72 -6.87
N MET A 60 -13.86 3.32 -7.31
CA MET A 60 -14.93 3.78 -6.45
C MET A 60 -15.70 2.61 -5.84
N ARG A 61 -15.56 2.42 -4.51
CA ARG A 61 -16.30 1.41 -3.77
C ARG A 61 -16.96 2.01 -2.56
N ILE A 62 -18.22 1.63 -2.36
CA ILE A 62 -18.87 1.73 -1.07
C ILE A 62 -18.66 0.41 -0.37
N TYR A 63 -18.03 0.47 0.78
CA TYR A 63 -18.00 -0.67 1.68
C TYR A 63 -19.13 -0.51 2.69
N GLU A 64 -19.93 -1.56 2.82
CA GLU A 64 -20.89 -1.70 3.91
C GLU A 64 -20.23 -2.54 5.00
N ILE A 65 -19.79 -1.89 6.07
CA ILE A 65 -19.12 -2.59 7.18
C ILE A 65 -20.18 -3.30 8.03
N TYR A 66 -20.40 -4.57 7.74
CA TYR A 66 -21.14 -5.49 8.63
C TYR A 66 -20.21 -6.32 9.53
N ASN A 67 -18.96 -6.53 9.12
CA ASN A 67 -17.99 -7.39 9.82
C ASN A 67 -16.62 -6.70 10.04
N LYS A 68 -16.11 -6.74 11.27
CA LYS A 68 -14.79 -6.22 11.69
C LYS A 68 -13.59 -6.97 11.07
N ASP A 69 -13.81 -8.15 10.49
CA ASP A 69 -12.74 -8.94 9.87
C ASP A 69 -12.29 -8.39 8.51
N LEU A 70 -13.14 -7.61 7.84
CA LEU A 70 -12.85 -7.00 6.53
C LEU A 70 -12.20 -5.62 6.61
N VAL A 71 -11.97 -5.12 7.84
CA VAL A 71 -11.45 -3.78 8.10
C VAL A 71 -10.15 -3.83 8.89
N TYR A 72 -9.24 -2.93 8.54
CA TYR A 72 -8.01 -2.63 9.26
C TYR A 72 -8.15 -1.34 10.07
N PHE A 73 -7.38 -1.18 11.14
CA PHE A 73 -7.36 0.04 11.92
C PHE A 73 -6.31 1.03 11.38
N SER A 74 -6.74 2.19 10.90
CA SER A 74 -5.84 3.26 10.48
C SER A 74 -5.43 4.11 11.67
N ASN A 75 -4.17 4.00 12.11
CA ASN A 75 -3.62 4.86 13.17
C ASN A 75 -3.68 6.34 12.79
N LYS A 76 -3.44 6.67 11.51
CA LYS A 76 -3.47 8.04 11.01
C LYS A 76 -4.84 8.69 11.14
N LEU A 77 -5.90 7.89 10.98
CA LEU A 77 -7.28 8.37 10.94
C LEU A 77 -8.08 8.01 12.18
N ASN A 78 -7.48 7.26 13.10
CA ASN A 78 -8.08 6.73 14.31
C ASN A 78 -9.43 6.05 14.05
N THR A 79 -9.51 5.23 13.00
CA THR A 79 -10.76 4.59 12.55
C THR A 79 -10.53 3.30 11.76
N TYR A 80 -11.58 2.50 11.59
CA TYR A 80 -11.55 1.25 10.83
C TYR A 80 -11.88 1.48 9.36
N LEU A 81 -11.01 1.00 8.48
CA LEU A 81 -11.14 1.13 7.03
C LEU A 81 -11.11 -0.25 6.36
N PRO A 82 -11.88 -0.46 5.29
CA PRO A 82 -11.88 -1.72 4.55
C PRO A 82 -10.61 -1.88 3.70
N CYS A 83 -10.13 -3.12 3.56
CA CYS A 83 -9.05 -3.41 2.62
C CYS A 83 -9.52 -3.24 1.15
N PRO A 84 -8.67 -2.69 0.25
CA PRO A 84 -8.98 -2.64 -1.18
C PRO A 84 -9.14 -4.05 -1.79
N LYS A 85 -9.74 -4.18 -2.98
CA LYS A 85 -9.83 -5.50 -3.68
C LYS A 85 -8.47 -6.09 -3.85
N GLY A 86 -8.37 -7.40 -3.65
CA GLY A 86 -7.10 -8.10 -3.86
C GLY A 86 -6.08 -7.84 -2.76
N PHE A 87 -6.42 -7.05 -1.74
CA PHE A 87 -5.66 -6.94 -0.51
C PHE A 87 -6.30 -7.77 0.60
N LYS A 88 -5.47 -8.37 1.44
CA LYS A 88 -5.87 -9.20 2.58
C LYS A 88 -5.38 -8.58 3.88
N LYS A 89 -6.22 -8.65 4.92
CA LYS A 89 -5.83 -8.37 6.30
C LYS A 89 -5.27 -9.65 6.92
N PHE A 90 -4.30 -9.50 7.81
CA PHE A 90 -3.81 -10.59 8.65
C PHE A 90 -4.12 -10.27 10.11
N SER A 91 -4.67 -11.23 10.85
CA SER A 91 -5.13 -11.03 12.24
C SER A 91 -4.03 -10.54 13.18
N LYS A 92 -2.79 -11.03 12.97
CA LYS A 92 -1.59 -10.58 13.70
C LYS A 92 -1.17 -9.13 13.38
N TYR A 93 -1.70 -8.54 12.30
CA TYR A 93 -1.37 -7.20 11.81
C TYR A 93 -2.64 -6.43 11.45
N PRO A 94 -3.43 -6.05 12.48
CA PRO A 94 -4.79 -5.52 12.27
C PRO A 94 -4.81 -4.12 11.69
N ASN A 95 -3.67 -3.44 11.58
CA ASN A 95 -3.59 -2.04 11.16
C ASN A 95 -3.32 -1.91 9.65
N SER A 96 -3.42 -3.03 8.92
CA SER A 96 -2.69 -3.24 7.68
C SER A 96 -3.42 -4.10 6.65
N CYS A 97 -3.25 -3.82 5.36
CA CYS A 97 -3.67 -4.69 4.27
C CYS A 97 -2.50 -4.99 3.31
N TYR A 98 -2.47 -6.18 2.73
CA TYR A 98 -1.36 -6.64 1.90
C TYR A 98 -1.88 -7.26 0.60
N HIS A 99 -1.26 -6.91 -0.52
CA HIS A 99 -1.48 -7.52 -1.82
C HIS A 99 -0.26 -8.35 -2.20
N ILE A 100 -0.47 -9.66 -2.29
CA ILE A 100 0.58 -10.63 -2.62
C ILE A 100 0.45 -10.88 -4.12
N SER A 101 1.35 -10.31 -4.92
CA SER A 101 1.28 -10.43 -6.38
C SER A 101 1.91 -11.73 -6.90
N GLY A 102 2.96 -12.22 -6.21
CA GLY A 102 3.78 -13.36 -6.65
C GLY A 102 4.62 -13.11 -7.92
N LEU A 103 4.62 -11.87 -8.44
CA LEU A 103 5.41 -11.43 -9.59
C LEU A 103 6.83 -11.06 -9.16
N GLU A 104 7.78 -11.16 -10.09
CA GLU A 104 9.15 -10.69 -9.89
C GLU A 104 9.49 -9.61 -10.92
N LYS A 105 9.98 -8.45 -10.48
CA LYS A 105 10.43 -7.36 -11.35
C LYS A 105 11.66 -6.64 -10.78
N LYS A 106 12.24 -5.78 -11.60
CA LYS A 106 13.23 -4.78 -11.18
C LYS A 106 12.61 -3.79 -10.20
N PHE A 107 13.43 -3.10 -9.42
CA PHE A 107 12.96 -2.23 -8.34
C PHE A 107 11.96 -1.16 -8.83
N TYR A 108 12.31 -0.40 -9.88
CA TYR A 108 11.43 0.65 -10.39
C TYR A 108 10.12 0.12 -10.99
N ASP A 109 10.17 -1.00 -11.69
CA ASP A 109 8.98 -1.66 -12.23
C ASP A 109 8.08 -2.20 -11.10
N ALA A 110 8.68 -2.70 -10.02
CA ALA A 110 7.98 -3.16 -8.83
C ALA A 110 7.31 -2.00 -8.09
N LYS A 111 8.03 -0.88 -7.93
CA LYS A 111 7.51 0.35 -7.35
C LYS A 111 6.33 0.88 -8.17
N LYS A 112 6.49 0.98 -9.49
CA LYS A 112 5.43 1.42 -10.43
C LYS A 112 4.21 0.50 -10.39
N TYR A 113 4.40 -0.81 -10.32
CA TYR A 113 3.30 -1.77 -10.15
C TYR A 113 2.49 -1.49 -8.87
N CYS A 114 3.19 -1.26 -7.74
CA CYS A 114 2.53 -0.96 -6.47
C CYS A 114 1.74 0.37 -6.57
N GLU A 115 2.34 1.39 -7.19
CA GLU A 115 1.71 2.70 -7.38
C GLU A 115 0.46 2.60 -8.27
N GLN A 116 0.51 1.80 -9.35
CA GLN A 116 -0.62 1.55 -10.26
C GLN A 116 -1.85 0.97 -9.56
N ILE A 117 -1.64 0.19 -8.49
CA ILE A 117 -2.73 -0.34 -7.66
C ILE A 117 -2.99 0.51 -6.41
N HIS A 118 -2.53 1.76 -6.41
CA HIS A 118 -2.66 2.75 -5.33
C HIS A 118 -2.06 2.31 -4.00
N SER A 119 -0.94 1.62 -4.08
CA SER A 119 -0.17 1.08 -2.96
C SER A 119 1.30 1.48 -3.07
N PHE A 120 2.15 0.94 -2.21
CA PHE A 120 3.61 1.13 -2.26
C PHE A 120 4.30 -0.18 -1.91
N LEU A 121 5.62 -0.25 -2.09
CA LEU A 121 6.38 -1.41 -1.62
C LEU A 121 6.31 -1.51 -0.07
N PRO A 122 6.49 -2.69 0.54
CA PRO A 122 6.43 -2.86 1.98
C PRO A 122 7.41 -1.95 2.74
N ARG A 123 6.97 -1.40 3.88
CA ARG A 123 7.81 -0.68 4.83
C ARG A 123 7.85 -1.45 6.14
N THR A 124 8.73 -2.44 6.25
CA THR A 124 8.75 -3.40 7.35
C THR A 124 9.46 -2.84 8.59
N LYS A 125 8.77 -1.95 9.32
CA LYS A 125 9.37 -1.11 10.38
C LYS A 125 9.69 -1.88 11.65
N ASN A 126 9.16 -3.08 11.83
CA ASN A 126 9.41 -3.94 12.98
C ASN A 126 9.60 -5.40 12.54
N THR A 127 10.19 -6.21 13.43
CA THR A 127 10.52 -7.62 13.16
C THR A 127 9.28 -8.45 12.82
N ASN A 128 8.17 -8.25 13.53
CA ASN A 128 6.93 -8.98 13.27
C ASN A 128 6.45 -8.74 11.82
N GLU A 129 6.44 -7.49 11.37
CA GLU A 129 6.07 -7.14 10.00
C GLU A 129 7.02 -7.73 8.95
N ARG A 130 8.32 -7.84 9.27
CA ARG A 130 9.29 -8.55 8.43
C ARG A 130 8.95 -10.03 8.31
N GLU A 131 8.72 -10.71 9.43
CA GLU A 131 8.35 -12.13 9.43
C GLU A 131 7.06 -12.40 8.65
N LEU A 132 6.08 -11.48 8.73
CA LEU A 132 4.86 -11.59 7.93
C LEU A 132 5.15 -11.47 6.43
N VAL A 133 5.87 -10.42 6.01
CA VAL A 133 6.16 -10.21 4.59
C VAL A 133 7.02 -11.35 4.04
N GLU A 134 7.96 -11.84 4.84
CA GLU A 134 8.76 -13.03 4.52
C GLU A 134 7.87 -14.26 4.33
N SER A 135 6.83 -14.44 5.14
CA SER A 135 5.89 -15.56 5.00
C SER A 135 5.12 -15.58 3.67
N PHE A 136 5.12 -14.46 2.92
CA PHE A 136 4.52 -14.38 1.58
C PHE A 136 5.53 -14.71 0.48
N ALA A 137 6.82 -14.66 0.77
CA ALA A 137 7.87 -14.94 -0.18
C ALA A 137 7.89 -16.43 -0.53
N LYS A 138 8.24 -16.73 -1.79
CA LYS A 138 8.57 -18.10 -2.20
C LYS A 138 9.87 -18.51 -1.50
N VAL A 139 10.05 -19.82 -1.32
CA VAL A 139 11.31 -20.39 -0.82
C VAL A 139 12.48 -19.86 -1.66
N ASN A 140 13.53 -19.36 -1.00
CA ASN A 140 14.72 -18.77 -1.62
C ASN A 140 14.47 -17.49 -2.46
N SER A 141 13.35 -16.80 -2.26
CA SER A 141 13.09 -15.50 -2.88
C SER A 141 13.24 -14.36 -1.88
N HIS A 142 13.34 -13.15 -2.42
CA HIS A 142 13.53 -11.90 -1.66
C HIS A 142 12.43 -10.95 -2.09
N THR A 143 12.02 -10.06 -1.18
CA THR A 143 10.94 -9.10 -1.44
C THR A 143 11.51 -7.69 -1.48
N TRP A 144 11.22 -6.93 -2.53
CA TRP A 144 11.53 -5.50 -2.55
C TRP A 144 10.82 -4.77 -1.40
N VAL A 145 11.51 -3.83 -0.75
CA VAL A 145 10.91 -2.92 0.23
C VAL A 145 11.01 -1.46 -0.24
N ASP A 146 10.20 -0.56 0.30
CA ASP A 146 10.10 0.83 -0.14
C ASP A 146 11.26 1.69 0.38
N SER A 147 12.47 1.39 -0.06
CA SER A 147 13.68 2.14 0.26
C SER A 147 14.68 2.10 -0.90
N PHE A 148 15.16 3.29 -1.26
CA PHE A 148 16.07 3.52 -2.38
C PHE A 148 17.00 4.71 -2.10
N ILE A 149 18.24 4.64 -2.55
CA ILE A 149 19.23 5.73 -2.50
C ILE A 149 19.72 6.08 -3.90
N THR A 150 19.98 7.36 -4.16
CA THR A 150 20.50 7.86 -5.44
C THR A 150 22.01 8.10 -5.42
N GLY A 151 22.61 8.17 -4.23
CA GLY A 151 24.04 8.40 -4.02
C GLY A 151 24.54 7.65 -2.79
N LEU A 152 25.83 7.34 -2.77
CA LEU A 152 26.48 6.56 -1.71
C LEU A 152 26.56 7.30 -0.36
N ASP A 153 26.45 8.63 -0.42
CA ASP A 153 26.40 9.54 0.71
C ASP A 153 25.01 9.60 1.36
N GLN A 154 24.00 8.97 0.74
CA GLN A 154 22.64 8.96 1.25
C GLN A 154 22.40 7.75 2.16
N GLU A 155 21.71 8.02 3.27
CA GLU A 155 21.19 6.97 4.13
C GLU A 155 19.90 6.39 3.55
N PHE A 156 19.75 5.07 3.66
CA PHE A 156 18.49 4.42 3.39
C PHE A 156 17.39 4.92 4.33
N LYS A 157 16.29 5.38 3.75
CA LYS A 157 15.06 5.76 4.44
C LYS A 157 13.88 5.07 3.80
N TRP A 158 12.81 4.89 4.55
CA TRP A 158 11.54 4.46 3.99
C TRP A 158 11.00 5.53 3.03
N GLY A 159 10.16 5.16 2.06
CA GLY A 159 9.55 6.12 1.13
C GLY A 159 8.64 7.17 1.79
N ASP A 160 8.31 7.05 3.08
CA ASP A 160 7.69 8.14 3.87
C ASP A 160 8.70 9.07 4.56
N GLY A 161 9.99 8.89 4.32
CA GLY A 161 11.08 9.66 4.91
C GLY A 161 11.50 9.20 6.32
N SER A 162 10.81 8.23 6.93
CA SER A 162 11.21 7.73 8.25
C SER A 162 12.47 6.85 8.17
N SER A 163 13.27 6.90 9.24
CA SER A 163 14.51 6.14 9.35
C SER A 163 14.26 4.63 9.42
N ILE A 164 15.25 3.86 8.97
CA ILE A 164 15.26 2.41 9.11
C ILE A 164 15.72 2.03 10.51
N ASN A 165 14.76 1.67 11.38
CA ASN A 165 15.04 1.13 12.72
C ASN A 165 15.32 -0.38 12.65
N ALA A 166 16.38 -0.76 11.94
CA ALA A 166 16.78 -2.14 11.70
C ALA A 166 18.29 -2.24 11.52
N THR A 167 18.85 -3.42 11.82
CA THR A 167 20.18 -3.76 11.32
C THR A 167 20.12 -3.91 9.81
N LEU A 168 20.79 -3.00 9.10
CA LEU A 168 21.02 -3.09 7.67
C LEU A 168 22.32 -3.86 7.42
N TYR A 169 22.25 -4.90 6.59
CA TYR A 169 23.43 -5.65 6.17
C TYR A 169 23.87 -5.14 4.80
N ILE A 170 24.77 -4.16 4.82
CA ILE A 170 25.36 -3.55 3.62
C ILE A 170 26.23 -4.58 2.87
N ASN A 171 26.18 -4.56 1.54
CA ASN A 171 26.79 -5.46 0.56
C ASN A 171 26.26 -6.91 0.57
N ASN A 172 25.06 -7.17 1.09
CA ASN A 172 24.60 -8.53 1.40
C ASN A 172 23.55 -9.13 0.43
N PHE A 173 23.48 -8.61 -0.80
CA PHE A 173 22.94 -9.36 -1.93
C PHE A 173 23.78 -9.16 -3.20
N GLY A 174 25.05 -9.55 -3.16
CA GLY A 174 26.00 -9.34 -4.27
C GLY A 174 27.47 -9.50 -3.88
N GLY A 175 27.78 -9.51 -2.57
CA GLY A 175 29.02 -10.04 -2.01
C GLY A 175 30.31 -9.27 -2.35
N ASN A 176 30.23 -8.11 -3.00
CA ASN A 176 31.40 -7.32 -3.34
C ASN A 176 31.53 -6.11 -2.39
N SER A 177 32.54 -6.14 -1.53
CA SER A 177 32.82 -5.13 -0.50
C SER A 177 33.50 -3.86 -1.01
N THR A 178 33.86 -3.78 -2.29
CA THR A 178 34.64 -2.63 -2.80
C THR A 178 33.80 -1.42 -3.18
N TYR A 179 32.49 -1.59 -3.48
CA TYR A 179 31.58 -0.48 -3.80
C TYR A 179 30.14 -0.85 -3.44
N LEU A 180 29.45 0.03 -2.72
CA LEU A 180 27.99 0.01 -2.50
C LEU A 180 27.25 0.19 -3.85
N LYS A 181 27.22 -0.82 -4.72
CA LYS A 181 26.51 -0.74 -6.02
C LYS A 181 24.99 -0.91 -5.90
N GLN A 182 24.48 -0.98 -4.68
CA GLN A 182 23.16 -1.51 -4.37
C GLN A 182 22.28 -0.39 -3.87
N GLN A 183 21.45 0.14 -4.76
CA GLN A 183 20.66 1.33 -4.48
C GLN A 183 19.32 1.04 -3.81
N ALA A 184 18.88 -0.22 -3.77
CA ALA A 184 17.57 -0.62 -3.28
C ALA A 184 17.68 -1.62 -2.13
N LEU A 185 16.65 -1.72 -1.29
CA LEU A 185 16.60 -2.72 -0.22
C LEU A 185 15.66 -3.88 -0.55
N VAL A 186 16.09 -5.08 -0.18
CA VAL A 186 15.26 -6.29 -0.14
C VAL A 186 15.13 -6.83 1.28
N LEU A 187 14.02 -7.51 1.52
CA LEU A 187 13.80 -8.35 2.69
C LEU A 187 14.06 -9.81 2.33
N LYS A 188 14.88 -10.48 3.15
CA LYS A 188 15.11 -11.93 3.09
C LYS A 188 15.49 -12.45 4.47
N GLU A 189 14.94 -13.58 4.88
CA GLU A 189 15.20 -14.18 6.20
C GLU A 189 14.97 -13.18 7.35
N ALA A 190 13.93 -12.35 7.22
CA ALA A 190 13.61 -11.25 8.13
C ALA A 190 14.69 -10.16 8.31
N LYS A 191 15.71 -10.14 7.43
CA LYS A 191 16.80 -9.15 7.41
C LYS A 191 16.66 -8.21 6.21
N LEU A 192 17.07 -6.96 6.41
CA LEU A 192 17.17 -5.97 5.32
C LEU A 192 18.57 -6.03 4.73
N LEU A 193 18.62 -6.29 3.43
CA LEU A 193 19.84 -6.40 2.63
C LEU A 193 19.74 -5.36 1.51
N ASP A 194 20.84 -4.74 1.15
CA ASP A 194 20.93 -3.98 -0.09
C ASP A 194 20.97 -4.92 -1.30
N ALA A 195 20.44 -4.45 -2.43
CA ALA A 195 20.45 -5.17 -3.71
C ALA A 195 20.56 -4.19 -4.89
N GLU A 196 21.07 -4.69 -6.01
CA GLU A 196 21.10 -3.93 -7.27
C GLU A 196 19.67 -3.74 -7.80
N GLU A 197 19.30 -2.51 -8.17
CA GLU A 197 17.95 -2.17 -8.62
C GLU A 197 17.50 -2.94 -9.88
N GLU A 198 18.48 -3.32 -10.71
CA GLU A 198 18.31 -4.08 -11.95
C GLU A 198 18.09 -5.59 -11.72
N SER A 199 18.36 -6.08 -10.50
CA SER A 199 18.04 -7.44 -10.10
C SER A 199 16.53 -7.66 -10.07
N LYS A 200 16.09 -8.91 -10.26
CA LYS A 200 14.69 -9.28 -10.08
C LYS A 200 14.47 -9.75 -8.64
N ALA A 201 13.48 -9.19 -7.97
CA ALA A 201 12.99 -9.69 -6.70
C ALA A 201 11.46 -9.70 -6.69
N MET A 202 10.88 -10.44 -5.75
CA MET A 202 9.43 -10.56 -5.63
C MET A 202 8.81 -9.21 -5.29
N ILE A 203 7.68 -8.95 -5.93
CA ILE A 203 6.78 -7.87 -5.61
C ILE A 203 5.73 -8.38 -4.64
N ASN A 204 5.87 -7.95 -3.40
CA ASN A 204 4.72 -7.81 -2.53
C ASN A 204 4.35 -6.33 -2.54
N SER A 205 3.06 -6.05 -2.67
CA SER A 205 2.55 -4.69 -2.63
C SER A 205 1.83 -4.50 -1.31
N PHE A 206 2.11 -3.39 -0.68
CA PHE A 206 1.71 -3.14 0.68
C PHE A 206 0.72 -2.00 0.73
N TYR A 207 -0.34 -2.20 1.50
CA TYR A 207 -1.37 -1.19 1.74
C TYR A 207 -1.57 -1.02 3.23
N ILE A 208 -0.70 -0.23 3.84
CA ILE A 208 -0.95 0.32 5.16
C ILE A 208 -0.79 1.84 5.09
N ASN A 209 -1.75 2.54 5.70
CA ASN A 209 -1.55 3.90 6.25
C ASN A 209 -1.37 5.08 5.28
N SER A 210 -1.62 4.92 3.99
CA SER A 210 -1.41 6.02 3.04
C SER A 210 -2.67 6.80 2.66
N LEU A 211 -3.86 6.30 2.99
CA LEU A 211 -5.10 7.03 2.78
C LEU A 211 -5.10 8.31 3.61
N ARG A 212 -5.17 9.46 2.93
CA ARG A 212 -5.44 10.73 3.59
C ARG A 212 -6.95 10.90 3.60
N ARG A 213 -7.54 11.06 4.79
CA ARG A 213 -8.93 11.49 4.90
C ARG A 213 -8.96 12.96 4.54
N ASN A 214 -9.66 13.28 3.48
CA ASN A 214 -9.75 14.67 3.03
C ASN A 214 -10.99 15.34 3.63
N PHE A 215 -12.11 14.62 3.74
CA PHE A 215 -13.37 15.20 4.18
C PHE A 215 -14.21 14.24 5.04
N LYS A 216 -15.01 14.83 5.93
CA LYS A 216 -16.09 14.20 6.70
C LYS A 216 -17.40 14.83 6.25
N LEU A 217 -18.32 14.04 5.73
CA LEU A 217 -19.65 14.51 5.34
C LEU A 217 -20.69 13.84 6.21
N LYS A 218 -21.57 14.63 6.82
CA LYS A 218 -22.74 14.14 7.55
C LYS A 218 -23.92 14.22 6.60
N ILE A 219 -24.55 13.08 6.29
CA ILE A 219 -25.72 13.06 5.42
C ILE A 219 -26.95 13.21 6.33
N THR A 220 -27.60 14.37 6.26
CA THR A 220 -28.91 14.65 6.87
C THR A 220 -30.05 14.05 6.06
#